data_AF-T0ZS86-F1
#
_entry.id   AF-T0ZS86-F1
#
_cell.length_a   1.000
_cell.length_b   1.000
_cell.length_c   1.000
_cell.angle_alpha   90.00
_cell.angle_beta   90.00
_cell.angle_gamma   90.00
#
_symmetry.space_group_name_H-M   'P 1'
#
loop_
_entity.id
_entity.type
_entity.pdbx_description
1 polymer ?
#
loop_
_entity_poly.entity_id
_entity_poly.type
_entity_poly.pdbx_seq_one_letter_code
_entity_poly.pdbx_strand_id
1 'polypeptide(L)'
;PTFVNIRNSHTEFLPSLNTRLTLNHGLYLRFTVSRSITRPTFAELNPSVTLNTPGPTLLGAGTGGNPNLGSITSNNFNLAMEWYFARVGSVTGTLFYSGINGYIQTYAQNEVVNGLRYNVSRPRNTGSGGLYGAEFAYQQFFKFVPHWLRGIGAQVNYTYIDAHTESPPLDPATLEPTGNGAGVSVQQSLVNVSRNSFNMVAMYERRRISLTLAYNWRSSFVDSYNNGAELAGAADGDRQAD
;
A
#
# COMPACT_ATOMS: atom_id res chain seq x y z
N PRO A 1 -17.29 32.70 -9.94
CA PRO A 1 -16.78 31.43 -10.52
C PRO A 1 -15.81 31.70 -11.68
N THR A 2 -14.52 31.41 -11.51
CA THR A 2 -13.58 31.34 -12.62
C THR A 2 -13.69 29.96 -13.25
N PHE A 3 -13.86 29.90 -14.57
CA PHE A 3 -13.89 28.62 -15.28
C PHE A 3 -12.47 28.08 -15.37
N VAL A 4 -12.25 26.85 -14.87
CA VAL A 4 -10.99 26.12 -15.02
C VAL A 4 -11.21 25.03 -16.05
N ASN A 5 -10.47 25.07 -17.16
CA ASN A 5 -10.51 24.05 -18.21
C ASN A 5 -9.15 23.35 -18.27
N ILE A 6 -9.07 22.10 -17.82
CA ILE A 6 -7.87 21.29 -17.86
C ILE A 6 -8.21 20.01 -18.63
N ARG A 7 -7.47 19.74 -19.71
CA ARG A 7 -7.63 18.54 -20.54
C ARG A 7 -6.36 17.71 -20.45
N ASN A 8 -6.51 16.43 -20.12
CA ASN A 8 -5.40 15.49 -20.10
C ASN A 8 -5.78 14.20 -20.87
N SER A 9 -4.85 13.69 -21.69
CA SER A 9 -5.04 12.50 -22.52
C SER A 9 -3.75 11.70 -22.60
N HIS A 10 -3.83 10.41 -22.25
CA HIS A 10 -2.70 9.48 -22.32
C HIS A 10 -3.15 8.10 -22.81
N THR A 11 -2.27 7.42 -23.53
CA THR A 11 -2.44 6.04 -23.97
C THR A 11 -1.42 5.17 -23.23
N GLU A 12 -1.88 4.06 -22.66
CA GLU A 12 -1.05 3.16 -21.86
C GLU A 12 -1.13 1.73 -22.40
N PHE A 13 0.03 1.09 -22.55
CA PHE A 13 0.13 -0.31 -22.94
C PHE A 13 0.31 -1.18 -21.68
N LEU A 14 -0.58 -2.15 -21.49
CA LEU A 14 -0.70 -2.93 -20.25
C LEU A 14 -0.53 -4.44 -20.52
N PRO A 15 0.69 -4.91 -20.84
CA PRO A 15 0.92 -6.33 -21.08
C PRO A 15 0.78 -7.14 -19.79
N SER A 16 0.37 -8.40 -19.93
CA SER A 16 0.32 -9.36 -18.82
C SER A 16 0.55 -10.79 -19.29
N LEU A 17 1.23 -11.57 -18.47
CA LEU A 17 1.44 -13.00 -18.65
C LEU A 17 1.21 -13.71 -17.31
N ASN A 18 0.40 -14.76 -17.33
CA ASN A 18 0.16 -15.64 -16.19
C ASN A 18 0.39 -17.09 -16.61
N THR A 19 1.23 -17.79 -15.86
CA THR A 19 1.65 -19.16 -16.18
C THR A 19 1.55 -20.02 -14.93
N ARG A 20 1.08 -21.26 -15.12
CA ARG A 20 1.07 -22.30 -14.09
C ARG A 20 1.67 -23.58 -14.67
N LEU A 21 2.72 -24.07 -14.03
CA LEU A 21 3.39 -25.32 -14.37
C LEU A 21 3.07 -26.39 -13.31
N THR A 22 2.81 -27.60 -13.78
CA THR A 22 2.67 -28.77 -12.91
C THR A 22 4.01 -29.48 -12.88
N LEU A 23 4.66 -29.56 -11.72
CA LEU A 23 5.98 -30.16 -11.58
C LEU A 23 5.89 -31.66 -11.30
N ASN A 24 5.07 -32.04 -10.32
CA ASN A 24 4.83 -33.43 -9.90
C ASN A 24 3.50 -33.53 -9.13
N HIS A 25 3.05 -34.73 -8.77
CA HIS A 25 1.82 -35.04 -8.00
C HIS A 25 1.42 -33.98 -6.94
N GLY A 26 0.65 -32.97 -7.36
CA GLY A 26 0.16 -31.89 -6.50
C GLY A 26 1.14 -30.73 -6.24
N LEU A 27 2.32 -30.69 -6.86
CA LEU A 27 3.27 -29.59 -6.81
C LEU A 27 3.13 -28.69 -8.05
N TYR A 28 2.86 -27.41 -7.84
CA TYR A 28 2.68 -26.40 -8.87
C TYR A 28 3.63 -25.23 -8.67
N LEU A 29 4.10 -24.69 -9.78
CA LEU A 29 4.81 -23.42 -9.84
C LEU A 29 3.93 -22.42 -10.60
N ARG A 30 3.65 -21.25 -10.02
CA ARG A 30 2.93 -20.16 -10.67
C ARG A 30 3.84 -18.96 -10.84
N PHE A 31 3.72 -18.32 -11.99
CA PHE A 31 4.49 -17.15 -12.35
C PHE A 31 3.56 -16.13 -12.99
N THR A 32 3.66 -14.86 -12.58
CA THR A 32 2.88 -13.77 -13.15
C THR A 32 3.75 -12.54 -13.33
N VAL A 33 3.68 -11.93 -14.50
CA VAL A 33 4.20 -10.58 -14.74
C VAL A 33 3.11 -9.74 -15.39
N SER A 34 2.96 -8.50 -14.97
CA SER A 34 1.93 -7.62 -15.53
C SER A 34 2.29 -6.14 -15.38
N ARG A 35 1.69 -5.30 -16.23
CA ARG A 35 1.63 -3.86 -16.03
C ARG A 35 0.19 -3.44 -15.78
N SER A 36 0.00 -2.56 -14.81
CA SER A 36 -1.31 -2.07 -14.36
C SER A 36 -1.33 -0.56 -14.24
N ILE A 37 -2.53 0.02 -14.25
CA ILE A 37 -2.79 1.46 -14.11
C ILE A 37 -3.98 1.69 -13.18
N THR A 38 -3.84 2.69 -12.30
CA THR A 38 -4.93 3.22 -11.47
C THR A 38 -5.09 4.69 -11.77
N ARG A 39 -6.29 5.10 -12.19
CA ARG A 39 -6.60 6.51 -12.49
C ARG A 39 -7.01 7.25 -11.21
N PRO A 40 -6.65 8.54 -11.06
CA PRO A 40 -7.17 9.37 -9.99
C PRO A 40 -8.70 9.43 -10.05
N THR A 41 -9.32 9.52 -8.89
CA THR A 41 -10.77 9.70 -8.77
C THR A 41 -11.18 11.12 -9.17
N PHE A 42 -12.44 11.32 -9.54
CA PHE A 42 -12.97 12.66 -9.86
C PHE A 42 -12.88 13.62 -8.67
N ALA A 43 -12.98 13.12 -7.44
CA ALA A 43 -12.82 13.92 -6.24
C ALA A 43 -11.38 14.45 -6.09
N GLU A 44 -10.39 13.61 -6.37
CA GLU A 44 -8.98 14.02 -6.35
C GLU A 44 -8.62 14.98 -7.49
N LEU A 45 -9.29 14.87 -8.65
CA LEU A 45 -9.09 15.79 -9.79
C LEU A 45 -9.87 17.11 -9.66
N ASN A 46 -10.69 17.27 -8.62
CA ASN A 46 -11.52 18.45 -8.46
C ASN A 46 -10.63 19.70 -8.25
N PRO A 47 -10.70 20.73 -9.12
CA PRO A 47 -9.90 21.94 -8.97
C PRO A 47 -10.36 22.85 -7.83
N SER A 48 -11.44 22.51 -7.13
CA SER A 48 -11.97 23.30 -6.02
C SER A 48 -10.99 23.31 -4.84
N VAL A 49 -10.80 24.50 -4.28
CA VAL A 49 -10.05 24.70 -3.04
C VAL A 49 -10.96 25.37 -2.01
N THR A 50 -10.98 24.83 -0.80
CA THR A 50 -11.62 25.44 0.36
C THR A 50 -10.54 26.05 1.23
N LEU A 51 -10.65 27.34 1.52
CA LEU A 51 -9.68 28.08 2.30
C LEU A 51 -10.31 28.55 3.60
N ASN A 52 -9.61 28.33 4.70
CA ASN A 52 -9.87 28.91 5.99
C ASN A 52 -8.93 30.10 6.15
N THR A 53 -9.50 31.30 6.10
CA THR A 53 -8.75 32.56 6.20
C THR A 53 -7.93 32.62 7.48
N PRO A 54 -6.67 33.10 7.43
CA PRO A 54 -5.84 33.26 8.61
C PRO A 54 -6.52 34.13 9.67
N GLY A 55 -6.37 33.74 10.94
CA GLY A 55 -6.78 34.53 12.09
C GLY A 55 -5.59 35.31 12.68
N PRO A 56 -5.79 36.05 13.79
CA PRO A 56 -4.71 36.81 14.44
C PRO A 56 -3.54 35.94 14.93
N THR A 57 -3.79 34.65 15.16
CA THR A 57 -2.83 33.68 15.74
C THR A 57 -2.70 32.37 14.93
N LEU A 58 -3.48 32.19 13.86
CA LEU A 58 -3.54 30.96 13.07
C LEU A 58 -3.16 31.26 11.61
N LEU A 59 -2.22 30.49 11.08
CA LEU A 59 -1.92 30.51 9.64
C LEU A 59 -3.16 30.09 8.85
N GLY A 60 -3.31 30.64 7.65
CA GLY A 60 -4.37 30.23 6.74
C GLY A 60 -4.18 28.76 6.38
N ALA A 61 -5.26 27.99 6.38
CA ALA A 61 -5.22 26.58 6.01
C ALA A 61 -6.19 26.31 4.86
N GLY A 62 -5.97 25.24 4.10
CA GLY A 62 -6.89 24.88 3.03
C GLY A 62 -6.85 23.40 2.67
N THR A 63 -7.91 22.96 1.99
CA THR A 63 -7.99 21.63 1.39
C THR A 63 -8.48 21.75 -0.05
N GLY A 64 -7.95 20.93 -0.94
CA GLY A 64 -8.38 20.94 -2.34
C GLY A 64 -7.97 19.67 -3.09
N GLY A 65 -8.56 19.46 -4.26
CA GLY A 65 -8.07 18.46 -5.20
C GLY A 65 -6.91 19.00 -6.04
N ASN A 66 -6.43 18.17 -6.95
CA ASN A 66 -5.35 18.45 -7.88
C ASN A 66 -5.72 17.93 -9.29
N PRO A 67 -6.14 18.82 -10.20
CA PRO A 67 -6.51 18.43 -11.57
C PRO A 67 -5.31 17.98 -12.43
N ASN A 68 -4.07 18.16 -11.95
CA ASN A 68 -2.85 17.78 -12.66
C ASN A 68 -2.35 16.37 -12.29
N LEU A 69 -3.14 15.58 -11.56
CA LEU A 69 -2.73 14.22 -11.20
C LEU A 69 -2.56 13.33 -12.43
N GLY A 70 -1.40 12.68 -12.51
CA GLY A 70 -1.14 11.54 -13.37
C GLY A 70 -1.75 10.26 -12.82
N SER A 71 -1.86 9.25 -13.69
CA SER A 71 -2.27 7.92 -13.24
C SER A 71 -1.13 7.19 -12.55
N ILE A 72 -1.46 6.39 -11.54
CA ILE A 72 -0.50 5.49 -10.89
C ILE A 72 -0.25 4.33 -11.84
N THR A 73 1.00 4.02 -12.14
CA THR A 73 1.35 2.82 -12.93
C THR A 73 2.14 1.85 -12.08
N SER A 74 1.98 0.55 -12.35
CA SER A 74 2.76 -0.46 -11.64
C SER A 74 3.16 -1.64 -12.52
N ASN A 75 4.43 -2.04 -12.41
CA ASN A 75 4.98 -3.26 -13.00
C ASN A 75 5.11 -4.31 -11.91
N ASN A 76 4.40 -5.41 -12.08
CA ASN A 76 4.22 -6.44 -11.06
C ASN A 76 4.89 -7.75 -11.48
N PHE A 77 5.44 -8.44 -10.49
CA PHE A 77 6.04 -9.76 -10.59
C PHE A 77 5.56 -10.61 -9.41
N ASN A 78 5.13 -11.84 -9.67
CA ASN A 78 4.77 -12.81 -8.64
C ASN A 78 5.31 -14.20 -9.01
N LEU A 79 5.89 -14.89 -8.05
CA LEU A 79 6.34 -16.27 -8.15
C LEU A 79 5.81 -17.05 -6.95
N ALA A 80 5.05 -18.11 -7.19
CA ALA A 80 4.50 -18.94 -6.12
C ALA A 80 4.80 -20.43 -6.36
N MET A 81 5.10 -21.14 -5.27
CA MET A 81 5.21 -22.59 -5.24
C MET A 81 4.14 -23.14 -4.31
N GLU A 82 3.35 -24.09 -4.81
CA GLU A 82 2.23 -24.68 -4.08
C GLU A 82 2.33 -26.20 -4.09
N TRP A 83 2.22 -26.82 -2.92
CA TRP A 83 2.21 -28.26 -2.79
C TRP A 83 0.96 -28.75 -2.07
N TYR A 84 0.15 -29.53 -2.77
CA TYR A 84 -1.08 -30.16 -2.29
C TYR A 84 -0.80 -31.64 -2.00
N PHE A 85 -0.35 -31.92 -0.78
CA PHE A 85 0.11 -33.26 -0.37
C PHE A 85 -1.02 -34.16 0.18
N ALA A 86 -2.20 -33.61 0.43
CA ALA A 86 -3.37 -34.36 0.88
C ALA A 86 -4.67 -33.72 0.40
N ARG A 87 -5.79 -34.45 0.53
CA ARG A 87 -7.13 -33.93 0.21
C ARG A 87 -7.47 -32.62 0.94
N VAL A 88 -6.98 -32.47 2.17
CA VAL A 88 -7.09 -31.26 2.98
C VAL A 88 -5.72 -31.01 3.63
N GLY A 89 -4.71 -30.80 2.79
CA GLY A 89 -3.35 -30.51 3.19
C GLY A 89 -2.56 -29.82 2.09
N SER A 90 -2.10 -28.59 2.35
CA SER A 90 -1.30 -27.84 1.41
C SER A 90 -0.31 -26.89 2.09
N VAL A 91 0.77 -26.58 1.38
CA VAL A 91 1.71 -25.51 1.70
C VAL A 91 1.92 -24.64 0.48
N THR A 92 2.08 -23.34 0.68
CA THR A 92 2.30 -22.36 -0.37
C THR A 92 3.31 -21.33 0.09
N GLY A 93 4.26 -21.01 -0.79
CA GLY A 93 5.17 -19.88 -0.62
C GLY A 93 5.10 -18.98 -1.84
N THR A 94 5.02 -17.67 -1.64
CA THR A 94 4.95 -16.67 -2.69
C THR A 94 6.01 -15.60 -2.47
N LEU A 95 6.66 -15.16 -3.53
CA LEU A 95 7.48 -13.95 -3.59
C LEU A 95 6.83 -12.99 -4.57
N PHE A 96 6.76 -11.71 -4.20
CA PHE A 96 6.15 -10.69 -5.05
C PHE A 96 6.95 -9.39 -5.04
N TYR A 97 6.84 -8.65 -6.14
CA TYR A 97 7.39 -7.32 -6.33
C TYR A 97 6.44 -6.49 -7.18
N SER A 98 6.21 -5.24 -6.77
CA SER A 98 5.41 -4.25 -7.48
C SER A 98 6.20 -2.95 -7.52
N GLY A 99 6.74 -2.60 -8.70
CA GLY A 99 7.34 -1.28 -8.92
C GLY A 99 6.24 -0.28 -9.20
N ILE A 100 6.16 0.80 -8.44
CA ILE A 100 5.07 1.80 -8.49
C ILE A 100 5.64 3.13 -8.96
N ASN A 101 4.93 3.81 -9.86
CA ASN A 101 5.29 5.16 -10.28
C ASN A 101 4.09 6.09 -10.09
N GLY A 102 4.32 7.22 -9.43
CA GLY A 102 3.33 8.28 -9.30
C GLY A 102 2.23 7.95 -8.31
N TYR A 103 2.52 7.22 -7.22
CA TYR A 103 1.53 6.92 -6.18
C TYR A 103 0.90 8.21 -5.65
N ILE A 104 -0.40 8.22 -5.39
CA ILE A 104 -1.10 9.46 -4.99
C ILE A 104 -1.11 9.54 -3.46
N GLN A 105 -0.53 10.61 -2.92
CA GLN A 105 -0.55 10.90 -1.49
C GLN A 105 -0.92 12.36 -1.25
N THR A 106 -1.55 12.62 -0.10
CA THR A 106 -1.95 13.97 0.27
C THR A 106 -0.79 14.66 0.98
N TYR A 107 -0.37 15.82 0.45
CA TYR A 107 0.66 16.66 1.04
C TYR A 107 0.12 18.06 1.30
N ALA A 108 0.50 18.63 2.44
CA ALA A 108 0.23 20.02 2.77
C ALA A 108 1.44 20.89 2.37
N GLN A 109 1.19 21.92 1.56
CA GLN A 109 2.21 22.86 1.07
C GLN A 109 1.74 24.31 1.17
N ASN A 110 2.69 25.24 1.27
CA ASN A 110 2.37 26.65 1.31
C ASN A 110 2.04 27.17 -0.10
N GLU A 111 0.85 27.73 -0.27
CA GLU A 111 0.36 28.33 -1.51
C GLU A 111 -0.05 29.78 -1.27
N VAL A 112 0.17 30.64 -2.26
CA VAL A 112 -0.27 32.03 -2.19
C VAL A 112 -1.57 32.16 -2.98
N VAL A 113 -2.66 32.47 -2.29
CA VAL A 113 -3.97 32.72 -2.91
C VAL A 113 -4.37 34.15 -2.60
N ASN A 114 -4.57 34.96 -3.65
CA ASN A 114 -4.90 36.39 -3.55
C ASN A 114 -3.93 37.18 -2.65
N GLY A 115 -2.64 36.85 -2.69
CA GLY A 115 -1.59 37.52 -1.90
C GLY A 115 -1.46 37.06 -0.45
N LEU A 116 -2.29 36.12 0.02
CA LEU A 116 -2.18 35.53 1.35
C LEU A 116 -1.60 34.11 1.27
N ARG A 117 -0.70 33.76 2.20
CA ARG A 117 -0.10 32.42 2.30
C ARG A 117 -1.04 31.49 3.07
N TYR A 118 -1.35 30.35 2.47
CA TYR A 118 -2.14 29.25 3.05
C TYR A 118 -1.33 27.98 3.06
N ASN A 119 -1.45 27.17 4.10
CA ASN A 119 -0.99 25.79 4.09
C ASN A 119 -2.13 24.91 3.53
N VAL A 120 -2.00 24.47 2.28
CA VAL A 120 -3.05 23.78 1.54
C VAL A 120 -2.71 22.30 1.38
N SER A 121 -3.61 21.44 1.83
CA SER A 121 -3.53 19.99 1.72
C SER A 121 -4.23 19.51 0.44
N ARG A 122 -3.49 18.81 -0.43
CA ARG A 122 -4.03 18.22 -1.67
C ARG A 122 -3.30 16.95 -2.11
N PRO A 123 -3.96 16.07 -2.88
CA PRO A 123 -3.31 14.90 -3.46
C PRO A 123 -2.23 15.30 -4.48
N ARG A 124 -1.10 14.60 -4.48
CA ARG A 124 0.02 14.75 -5.42
C ARG A 124 0.58 13.38 -5.79
N ASN A 125 1.03 13.23 -7.04
CA ASN A 125 1.80 12.04 -7.43
C ASN A 125 3.19 12.10 -6.78
N THR A 126 3.58 10.99 -6.15
CA THR A 126 4.91 10.76 -5.61
C THR A 126 5.92 10.47 -6.73
N GLY A 127 7.20 10.32 -6.38
CA GLY A 127 8.21 9.80 -7.29
C GLY A 127 8.08 8.28 -7.53
N SER A 128 9.20 7.64 -7.83
CA SER A 128 9.22 6.18 -7.97
C SER A 128 9.13 5.50 -6.61
N GLY A 129 8.51 4.33 -6.57
CA GLY A 129 8.33 3.53 -5.38
C GLY A 129 8.31 2.04 -5.68
N GLY A 130 8.25 1.24 -4.63
CA GLY A 130 8.26 -0.21 -4.73
C GLY A 130 7.62 -0.85 -3.51
N LEU A 131 7.00 -2.00 -3.74
CA LEU A 131 6.49 -2.88 -2.71
C LEU A 131 6.94 -4.30 -3.03
N TYR A 132 7.58 -4.98 -2.08
CA TYR A 132 8.03 -6.35 -2.25
C TYR A 132 7.87 -7.15 -0.97
N GLY A 133 7.85 -8.47 -1.11
CA GLY A 133 7.65 -9.29 0.06
C GLY A 133 7.51 -10.77 -0.25
N ALA A 134 7.13 -11.48 0.81
CA ALA A 134 6.94 -12.91 0.80
C ALA A 134 5.69 -13.30 1.60
N GLU A 135 4.98 -14.30 1.11
CA GLU A 135 3.85 -14.90 1.80
C GLU A 135 4.10 -16.39 1.99
N PHE A 136 3.64 -16.89 3.13
CA PHE A 136 3.62 -18.31 3.44
C PHE A 136 2.23 -18.69 3.92
N ALA A 137 1.70 -19.79 3.39
CA ALA A 137 0.44 -20.38 3.82
C ALA A 137 0.60 -21.88 4.01
N TYR A 138 0.01 -22.40 5.08
CA TYR A 138 -0.03 -23.82 5.38
C TYR A 138 -1.40 -24.19 5.93
N GLN A 139 -1.95 -25.32 5.50
CA GLN A 139 -3.15 -25.89 6.08
C GLN A 139 -3.08 -27.42 6.08
N GLN A 140 -3.61 -28.05 7.12
CA GLN A 140 -3.66 -29.51 7.20
C GLN A 140 -4.67 -29.99 8.23
N PHE A 141 -5.40 -31.07 7.93
CA PHE A 141 -5.98 -31.96 8.94
C PHE A 141 -5.02 -33.11 9.25
N PHE A 142 -4.69 -33.29 10.53
CA PHE A 142 -3.67 -34.24 10.96
C PHE A 142 -4.23 -35.66 11.05
N LYS A 143 -3.53 -36.60 10.41
CA LYS A 143 -3.86 -38.04 10.46
C LYS A 143 -2.97 -38.82 11.44
N PHE A 144 -1.79 -38.29 11.76
CA PHE A 144 -0.80 -38.90 12.64
C PHE A 144 -0.99 -38.49 14.10
N VAL A 145 -2.24 -38.49 14.56
CA VAL A 145 -2.61 -38.12 15.94
C VAL A 145 -3.32 -39.29 16.62
N PRO A 146 -3.24 -39.41 17.95
CA PRO A 146 -4.03 -40.38 18.72
C PRO A 146 -5.50 -40.37 18.33
N HIS A 147 -6.18 -41.52 18.45
CA HIS A 147 -7.56 -41.67 17.97
C HIS A 147 -8.54 -40.62 18.53
N TRP A 148 -8.33 -40.17 19.77
CA TRP A 148 -9.14 -39.15 20.43
C TRP A 148 -8.96 -37.74 19.84
N LEU A 149 -7.79 -37.45 19.25
CA LEU A 149 -7.45 -36.20 18.57
C LEU A 149 -7.75 -36.20 17.07
N ARG A 150 -8.26 -37.30 16.51
CA ARG A 150 -8.67 -37.34 15.09
C ARG A 150 -9.75 -36.27 14.84
N GLY A 151 -9.54 -35.48 13.80
CA GLY A 151 -10.38 -34.33 13.48
C GLY A 151 -9.69 -32.98 13.71
N ILE A 152 -8.51 -32.94 14.31
CA ILE A 152 -7.74 -31.69 14.44
C ILE A 152 -7.19 -31.26 13.08
N GLY A 153 -7.34 -29.97 12.79
CA GLY A 153 -6.66 -29.28 11.71
C GLY A 153 -6.06 -27.96 12.17
N ALA A 154 -5.14 -27.43 11.37
CA ALA A 154 -4.56 -26.12 11.55
C ALA A 154 -4.43 -25.41 10.21
N GLN A 155 -4.49 -24.08 10.26
CA GLN A 155 -4.16 -23.17 9.17
C GLN A 155 -3.24 -22.07 9.71
N VAL A 156 -2.25 -21.69 8.92
CA VAL A 156 -1.29 -20.64 9.25
C VAL A 156 -1.03 -19.82 7.99
N ASN A 157 -1.09 -18.50 8.12
CA ASN A 157 -0.72 -17.56 7.07
C ASN A 157 0.25 -16.52 7.66
N TYR A 158 1.30 -16.21 6.93
CA TYR A 158 2.29 -15.20 7.31
C TYR A 158 2.65 -14.36 6.08
N THR A 159 2.72 -13.05 6.28
CA THR A 159 3.06 -12.10 5.21
C THR A 159 4.12 -11.13 5.71
N TYR A 160 5.18 -10.99 4.92
CA TYR A 160 6.20 -9.96 5.07
C TYR A 160 6.12 -8.99 3.89
N ILE A 161 6.06 -7.69 4.16
CA ILE A 161 6.04 -6.62 3.16
C ILE A 161 7.05 -5.54 3.53
N ASP A 162 7.84 -5.09 2.56
CA ASP A 162 8.55 -3.82 2.59
C ASP A 162 8.02 -2.94 1.46
N ALA A 163 7.68 -1.70 1.76
CA ALA A 163 6.95 -0.82 0.88
C ALA A 163 7.41 0.63 1.06
N HIS A 164 7.90 1.23 -0.02
CA HIS A 164 8.45 2.59 -0.01
C HIS A 164 8.08 3.38 -1.26
N THR A 165 8.12 4.71 -1.15
CA THR A 165 7.96 5.65 -2.27
C THR A 165 8.83 6.88 -2.02
N GLU A 166 9.31 7.50 -3.08
CA GLU A 166 9.90 8.83 -3.02
C GLU A 166 8.83 9.89 -2.75
N SER A 167 9.15 10.98 -2.04
CA SER A 167 8.26 12.14 -1.94
C SER A 167 7.99 12.76 -3.32
N PRO A 168 6.87 13.50 -3.51
CA PRO A 168 6.61 14.23 -4.74
C PRO A 168 7.77 15.16 -5.12
N PRO A 169 8.08 15.31 -6.42
CA PRO A 169 9.04 16.31 -6.88
C PRO A 169 8.58 17.72 -6.48
N LEU A 170 9.54 18.60 -6.21
CA LEU A 170 9.30 19.99 -5.81
C LEU A 170 8.43 20.73 -6.83
N ASP A 171 7.51 21.55 -6.33
CA ASP A 171 6.70 22.43 -7.16
C ASP A 171 7.57 23.62 -7.65
N PRO A 172 7.82 23.77 -8.97
CA PRO A 172 8.64 24.86 -9.50
C PRO A 172 8.04 26.25 -9.26
N ALA A 173 6.73 26.34 -9.02
CA ALA A 173 6.04 27.62 -8.86
C ALA A 173 6.27 28.28 -7.49
N THR A 174 6.64 27.51 -6.47
CA THR A 174 6.81 28.02 -5.11
C THR A 174 8.27 28.19 -4.69
N LEU A 175 9.25 27.54 -5.36
CA LEU A 175 10.67 27.53 -4.95
C LEU A 175 10.91 27.20 -3.46
N GLU A 176 9.90 26.70 -2.75
CA GLU A 176 9.99 26.34 -1.35
C GLU A 176 10.31 24.84 -1.25
N PRO A 177 11.36 24.45 -0.50
CA PRO A 177 11.66 23.06 -0.24
C PRO A 177 10.46 22.35 0.41
N THR A 178 10.04 21.21 -0.14
CA THR A 178 9.15 20.26 0.55
C THR A 178 9.92 19.61 1.70
N GLY A 179 10.15 20.34 2.79
CA GLY A 179 11.00 19.87 3.89
C GLY A 179 12.48 19.79 3.49
N ASN A 180 13.36 20.20 4.40
CA ASN A 180 14.83 20.25 4.23
C ASN A 180 15.35 20.87 2.92
N GLY A 181 15.20 22.18 2.76
CA GLY A 181 16.22 23.07 2.20
C GLY A 181 16.76 22.86 0.77
N ALA A 182 16.45 21.80 0.06
CA ALA A 182 16.99 21.54 -1.27
C ALA A 182 16.13 20.49 -1.97
N GLY A 183 15.85 20.72 -3.26
CA GLY A 183 15.91 19.80 -4.40
C GLY A 183 15.51 18.31 -4.36
N VAL A 184 15.34 17.67 -3.21
CA VAL A 184 15.72 16.27 -2.99
C VAL A 184 14.49 15.46 -2.63
N SER A 185 14.10 14.53 -3.49
CA SER A 185 13.12 13.50 -3.16
C SER A 185 13.65 12.64 -2.02
N VAL A 186 12.88 12.51 -0.94
CA VAL A 186 13.21 11.62 0.19
C VAL A 186 12.42 10.33 0.10
N GLN A 187 13.07 9.20 0.39
CA GLN A 187 12.38 7.91 0.45
C GLN A 187 11.55 7.83 1.74
N GLN A 188 10.29 7.45 1.60
CA GLN A 188 9.30 7.33 2.67
C GLN A 188 8.64 5.95 2.59
N SER A 189 8.19 5.40 3.72
CA SER A 189 7.41 4.17 3.73
C SER A 189 6.01 4.43 3.20
N LEU A 190 5.39 3.42 2.59
CA LEU A 190 3.96 3.50 2.27
C LEU A 190 3.14 3.46 3.57
N VAL A 191 2.16 4.36 3.67
CA VAL A 191 1.26 4.42 4.83
C VAL A 191 0.32 3.21 4.87
N ASN A 192 -0.09 2.82 6.07
CA ASN A 192 -1.00 1.71 6.35
C ASN A 192 -0.52 0.32 5.87
N VAL A 193 0.80 0.14 5.74
CA VAL A 193 1.42 -1.15 5.41
C VAL A 193 2.22 -1.68 6.60
N SER A 194 1.69 -2.71 7.26
CA SER A 194 2.43 -3.46 8.28
C SER A 194 3.49 -4.31 7.63
N ARG A 195 4.72 -4.25 8.16
CA ARG A 195 5.83 -5.06 7.66
C ARG A 195 5.63 -6.56 7.86
N ASN A 196 5.01 -6.96 8.96
CA ASN A 196 4.74 -8.35 9.28
C ASN A 196 3.26 -8.52 9.66
N SER A 197 2.61 -9.54 9.14
CA SER A 197 1.28 -9.97 9.61
C SER A 197 1.17 -11.49 9.66
N PHE A 198 0.37 -11.96 10.61
CA PHE A 198 0.22 -13.37 10.94
C PHE A 198 -1.23 -13.71 11.28
N ASN A 199 -1.71 -14.84 10.76
CA ASN A 199 -2.99 -15.43 11.12
C ASN A 199 -2.80 -16.94 11.37
N MET A 200 -3.43 -17.44 12.42
CA MET A 200 -3.47 -18.86 12.76
C MET A 200 -4.87 -19.29 13.13
N VAL A 201 -5.28 -20.46 12.64
CA VAL A 201 -6.56 -21.08 12.96
C VAL A 201 -6.33 -22.53 13.38
N ALA A 202 -6.82 -22.92 14.55
CA ALA A 202 -6.90 -24.31 14.98
C ALA A 202 -8.35 -24.79 14.87
N MET A 203 -8.53 -26.00 14.35
CA MET A 203 -9.83 -26.61 14.07
C MET A 203 -9.92 -27.98 14.70
N TYR A 204 -11.12 -28.37 15.16
CA TYR A 204 -11.43 -29.74 15.54
C TYR A 204 -12.81 -30.11 15.00
N GLU A 205 -12.89 -31.15 14.18
CA GLU A 205 -14.15 -31.62 13.62
C GLU A 205 -14.31 -33.13 13.83
N ARG A 206 -15.35 -33.52 14.60
CA ARG A 206 -15.69 -34.94 14.81
C ARG A 206 -17.18 -35.15 15.04
N ARG A 207 -17.82 -35.83 14.08
CA ARG A 207 -19.24 -36.24 14.08
C ARG A 207 -20.21 -35.09 14.34
N ARG A 208 -20.45 -34.76 15.61
CA ARG A 208 -21.40 -33.73 16.06
C ARG A 208 -20.74 -32.49 16.66
N ILE A 209 -19.41 -32.52 16.84
CA ILE A 209 -18.64 -31.43 17.46
C ILE A 209 -17.77 -30.79 16.38
N SER A 210 -17.87 -29.46 16.27
CA SER A 210 -16.96 -28.62 15.49
C SER A 210 -16.52 -27.44 16.36
N LEU A 211 -15.22 -27.21 16.43
CA LEU A 211 -14.60 -26.10 17.17
C LEU A 211 -13.57 -25.43 16.26
N THR A 212 -13.56 -24.10 16.27
CA THR A 212 -12.56 -23.29 15.56
C THR A 212 -12.07 -22.18 16.49
N LEU A 213 -10.76 -22.04 16.60
CA LEU A 213 -10.08 -20.98 17.34
C LEU A 213 -9.16 -20.23 16.38
N ALA A 214 -9.27 -18.91 16.34
CA ALA A 214 -8.49 -18.06 15.44
C ALA A 214 -7.70 -17.00 16.22
N TYR A 215 -6.49 -16.71 15.75
CA TYR A 215 -5.61 -15.68 16.28
C TYR A 215 -5.02 -14.86 15.12
N ASN A 216 -4.99 -13.54 15.27
CA ASN A 216 -4.48 -12.60 14.28
C ASN A 216 -3.51 -11.64 14.96
N TRP A 217 -2.46 -11.24 14.25
CA TRP A 217 -1.50 -10.26 14.72
C TRP A 217 -0.86 -9.50 13.54
N ARG A 218 -0.57 -8.22 13.72
CA ARG A 218 0.24 -7.44 12.77
C ARG A 218 1.23 -6.51 13.47
N SER A 219 2.37 -6.25 12.82
CA SER A 219 3.33 -5.27 13.31
C SER A 219 2.82 -3.85 13.10
N SER A 220 3.47 -2.89 13.76
CA SER A 220 3.19 -1.48 13.55
C SER A 220 3.36 -1.05 12.09
N PHE A 221 2.61 -0.03 11.68
CA PHE A 221 2.65 0.59 10.35
C PHE A 221 2.67 2.11 10.48
N VAL A 222 3.14 2.80 9.44
CA VAL A 222 3.09 4.28 9.39
C VAL A 222 1.67 4.72 9.02
N ASP A 223 1.05 5.55 9.82
CA ASP A 223 -0.32 6.04 9.66
C ASP A 223 -0.36 7.31 8.77
N SER A 224 0.49 8.29 9.08
CA SER A 224 0.57 9.54 8.33
C SER A 224 1.92 10.24 8.45
N TYR A 225 2.16 11.23 7.57
CA TYR A 225 3.31 12.13 7.61
C TYR A 225 2.85 13.55 7.90
N ASN A 226 3.32 14.17 8.99
CA ASN A 226 2.93 15.51 9.41
C ASN A 226 4.09 16.51 9.21
N ASN A 227 3.95 17.43 8.24
CA ASN A 227 4.93 18.50 7.98
C ASN A 227 5.01 19.58 9.08
N GLY A 228 4.36 19.40 10.24
CA GLY A 228 4.26 20.39 11.31
C GLY A 228 5.30 20.29 12.44
N ALA A 229 5.99 19.16 12.60
CA ALA A 229 6.91 18.93 13.73
C ALA A 229 8.17 18.11 13.42
N GLU A 230 8.29 17.47 12.25
CA GLU A 230 9.46 16.65 11.87
C GLU A 230 10.51 17.41 11.03
N LEU A 231 10.78 18.67 11.36
CA LEU A 231 11.92 19.40 10.78
C LEU A 231 13.24 19.17 11.55
N ALA A 232 13.34 18.06 12.28
CA ALA A 232 14.57 17.61 12.93
C ALA A 232 14.75 16.09 12.80
N GLY A 233 15.00 15.62 11.58
CA GLY A 233 15.85 14.45 11.33
C GLY A 233 15.33 13.07 11.75
N ALA A 234 14.29 12.57 11.10
CA ALA A 234 14.12 11.19 10.65
C ALA A 234 12.81 11.13 9.84
N ALA A 235 12.73 10.30 8.79
CA ALA A 235 11.51 10.09 8.03
C ALA A 235 10.53 9.16 8.79
N ASP A 236 10.22 9.48 10.05
CA ASP A 236 9.55 8.57 11.00
C ASP A 236 8.10 9.02 11.23
N GLY A 237 7.25 8.80 10.22
CA GLY A 237 5.81 9.07 10.34
C GLY A 237 5.15 8.32 11.51
N ASP A 238 4.02 8.84 12.01
CA ASP A 238 3.33 8.33 13.19
C ASP A 238 3.00 6.83 13.02
N ARG A 239 3.42 5.97 13.96
CA ARG A 239 3.21 4.52 13.87
C ARG A 239 2.06 4.04 14.75
N GLN A 240 1.18 3.21 14.21
CA GLN A 240 0.11 2.50 14.93
C GLN A 240 0.33 0.98 14.89
N ALA A 241 -0.15 0.23 15.90
CA ALA A 241 -0.05 -1.24 15.98
C ALA A 241 -1.34 -1.85 16.59
N ASP A 242 -1.70 -3.07 16.14
CA ASP A 242 -2.87 -3.84 16.61
C ASP A 242 -2.55 -5.34 16.76
#